data_AF-A0A6P4ZMS0-F1
#
_entry.id   AF-A0A6P4ZMS0-F1
#
_cell.length_a   1.000
_cell.length_b   1.000
_cell.length_c   1.000
_cell.angle_alpha   90.00
_cell.angle_beta   90.00
_cell.angle_gamma   90.00
#
_symmetry.space_group_name_H-M   'P 1'
#
loop_
_entity.id
_entity.type
_entity.pdbx_description
1 polymer ?
#
loop_
_entity_poly.entity_id
_entity_poly.type
_entity_poly.pdbx_seq_one_letter_code
_entity_poly.pdbx_strand_id
1 'polypeptide(L)'
;MSDQDSRQIQEQGQADQPSVRMTTQVRAQGSGAEGQGAQPGGQSGGLGPAGQQMHLQAPEQAAAASQADPIGQAAVKCPPVLAASREQSTPVFEAAAVMERREGGFGGATIRIKDAGLAAAAIVGGVTVGASYVASQATQSPAAIVGTGIAAGAMSLAAFWLANRQKTDKAICKAVEKDGHIIVEKIEKGSLLIHVKFLSQAGYWVLRSFNEKIHQGTGSTCLQLLLEDEFQKIGWTGLIQVGLEGWLFQDEQGQEEEQERETGTEQEGERSEWAGMVEKQTVPPSVTTGGDSGLPEDMSSIAAMSITSAHEEVEEGSLKWQTARLQEHKDSPTAQRHIKAHMSWEEGAEILTRSGYTDLGGVKALVHGFMQPEKKIPSDINTILYGQSCLNLNKAKLMQLMTSQLQADPTDSTCLLLTALQLPNGDSRVHTLQQVVDAILQHGPGDWLYQHLHHIYCYLGWAIWEASPDFNPTVMPTVKPSALAKALSAMASSLMHKQDHVETVYSTALLSKKVSETSAIRQFEHLLRLTPDNEYFASPAHYHLAILYNQQQDRQKVIHHFSRGQETETIRLPVFGEVSIYIKDPAKKAYEQVNGE
;
A
#
# COMPACT_ATOMS: atom_id res chain seq x y z
N MET A 1 -33.02 45.78 58.48
CA MET A 1 -34.20 45.38 57.68
C MET A 1 -33.77 44.10 56.98
N SER A 2 -33.77 42.97 57.71
CA SER A 2 -34.93 42.05 57.88
C SER A 2 -35.23 41.40 56.52
N ASP A 3 -35.03 40.10 56.27
CA ASP A 3 -35.40 38.95 57.10
C ASP A 3 -34.45 37.74 57.00
N GLN A 4 -34.34 37.07 58.14
CA GLN A 4 -33.91 35.68 58.35
C GLN A 4 -35.09 34.72 58.15
N ASP A 5 -34.75 33.42 58.19
CA ASP A 5 -35.60 32.29 58.57
C ASP A 5 -36.50 31.66 57.48
N SER A 6 -36.60 30.34 57.32
CA SER A 6 -36.09 29.21 58.11
C SER A 6 -36.45 27.90 57.37
N ARG A 7 -35.65 26.83 57.60
CA ARG A 7 -36.05 25.46 58.02
C ARG A 7 -35.18 24.33 57.45
N GLN A 8 -34.31 23.82 58.33
CA GLN A 8 -33.93 22.41 58.43
C GLN A 8 -35.11 21.56 58.93
N ILE A 9 -35.18 20.27 58.55
CA ILE A 9 -35.39 19.00 59.33
C ILE A 9 -35.12 17.87 58.30
N GLN A 10 -34.04 17.08 58.35
CA GLN A 10 -33.62 15.98 59.26
C GLN A 10 -34.17 14.58 58.86
N GLU A 11 -33.19 13.70 58.56
CA GLU A 11 -33.07 12.26 58.86
C GLU A 11 -33.75 11.11 58.09
N GLN A 12 -32.88 10.11 57.88
CA GLN A 12 -33.05 8.65 57.93
C GLN A 12 -33.48 7.90 56.66
N GLY A 13 -32.60 6.98 56.24
CA GLY A 13 -32.83 6.00 55.17
C GLY A 13 -31.57 5.23 54.78
N GLN A 14 -30.96 4.55 55.75
CA GLN A 14 -29.85 3.62 55.58
C GLN A 14 -30.39 2.30 55.00
N ALA A 15 -29.88 1.85 53.86
CA ALA A 15 -30.06 0.48 53.36
C ALA A 15 -28.83 0.03 52.58
N ASP A 16 -28.32 -1.13 53.00
CA ASP A 16 -27.09 -1.79 52.59
C ASP A 16 -27.01 -2.14 51.10
N GLN A 17 -25.83 -1.97 50.51
CA GLN A 17 -25.36 -2.82 49.40
C GLN A 17 -23.89 -3.24 49.59
N PRO A 18 -23.56 -4.53 49.36
CA PRO A 18 -22.26 -5.09 49.70
C PRO A 18 -21.18 -4.79 48.67
N SER A 19 -20.08 -4.22 49.14
CA SER A 19 -18.82 -4.07 48.40
C SER A 19 -18.09 -5.41 48.33
N VAL A 20 -18.21 -6.13 47.21
CA VAL A 20 -17.39 -7.32 46.90
C VAL A 20 -15.99 -6.85 46.51
N ARG A 21 -15.07 -6.90 47.48
CA ARG A 21 -13.65 -6.61 47.30
C ARG A 21 -12.92 -7.93 47.00
N MET A 22 -12.70 -8.24 45.71
CA MET A 22 -11.81 -9.34 45.34
C MET A 22 -10.36 -8.93 45.64
N THR A 23 -9.79 -9.56 46.67
CA THR A 23 -8.39 -9.41 47.06
C THR A 23 -7.68 -10.68 46.61
N THR A 24 -6.93 -10.63 45.51
CA THR A 24 -6.13 -11.77 45.05
C THR A 24 -4.84 -11.82 45.86
N GLN A 25 -4.83 -12.72 46.83
CA GLN A 25 -3.69 -13.02 47.69
C GLN A 25 -2.77 -14.01 46.96
N VAL A 26 -1.61 -13.54 46.49
CA VAL A 26 -0.54 -14.40 45.95
C VAL A 26 0.16 -15.07 47.12
N ARG A 27 -0.08 -16.37 47.28
CA ARG A 27 0.59 -17.23 48.26
C ARG A 27 1.91 -17.72 47.67
N ALA A 28 3.01 -17.15 48.14
CA ALA A 28 4.34 -17.75 48.03
C ALA A 28 4.42 -18.93 49.02
N GLN A 29 4.70 -20.12 48.51
CA GLN A 29 5.20 -21.24 49.30
C GLN A 29 6.56 -21.64 48.73
N GLY A 30 7.62 -21.22 49.41
CA GLY A 30 8.91 -21.87 49.36
C GLY A 30 8.91 -23.05 50.31
N SER A 31 9.42 -24.19 49.83
CA SER A 31 9.90 -25.28 50.67
C SER A 31 11.35 -25.55 50.27
N GLY A 32 12.27 -25.05 51.08
CA GLY A 32 13.66 -25.51 51.08
C GLY A 32 13.76 -26.79 51.88
N ALA A 33 14.56 -27.74 51.39
CA ALA A 33 15.18 -28.77 52.20
C ALA A 33 16.64 -28.88 51.75
N GLU A 34 17.50 -28.78 52.74
CA GLU A 34 18.95 -28.76 52.71
C GLU A 34 19.54 -30.10 52.27
N GLY A 35 20.75 -30.05 51.70
CA GLY A 35 21.56 -31.22 51.40
C GLY A 35 22.98 -30.83 51.03
N GLN A 36 23.79 -30.51 52.04
CA GLN A 36 25.24 -30.32 51.94
C GLN A 36 25.92 -31.64 51.53
N GLY A 37 27.00 -31.58 50.74
CA GLY A 37 27.91 -32.72 50.62
C GLY A 37 28.90 -32.70 49.45
N ALA A 38 30.06 -32.08 49.69
CA ALA A 38 31.40 -32.50 49.27
C ALA A 38 31.79 -32.61 47.77
N GLN A 39 32.77 -31.77 47.39
CA GLN A 39 33.86 -32.05 46.42
C GLN A 39 34.67 -33.30 46.83
N PRO A 40 35.27 -34.04 45.87
CA PRO A 40 36.61 -33.72 45.31
C PRO A 40 36.63 -33.88 43.76
N GLY A 41 37.51 -33.27 42.97
CA GLY A 41 38.98 -33.29 43.07
C GLY A 41 39.53 -34.57 42.42
N GLY A 42 40.05 -34.51 41.19
CA GLY A 42 40.68 -35.68 40.55
C GLY A 42 41.20 -35.46 39.13
N GLN A 43 42.52 -35.28 39.03
CA GLN A 43 43.34 -35.33 37.82
C GLN A 43 43.54 -36.77 37.33
N SER A 44 43.68 -36.96 36.00
CA SER A 44 44.60 -37.91 35.31
C SER A 44 44.22 -37.89 33.82
N GLY A 45 45.10 -37.83 32.81
CA GLY A 45 46.47 -38.30 32.73
C GLY A 45 46.54 -39.63 31.98
N GLY A 46 46.80 -39.60 30.66
CA GLY A 46 47.66 -40.59 29.99
C GLY A 46 47.04 -41.68 29.10
N LEU A 47 47.56 -41.71 27.86
CA LEU A 47 47.93 -42.86 27.02
C LEU A 47 46.85 -43.59 26.17
N GLY A 48 47.03 -43.53 24.84
CA GLY A 48 46.43 -44.44 23.84
C GLY A 48 47.22 -45.76 23.73
N PRO A 49 47.35 -46.42 22.56
CA PRO A 49 46.61 -46.32 21.30
C PRO A 49 46.21 -47.70 20.68
N ALA A 50 45.31 -47.69 19.69
CA ALA A 50 45.17 -48.65 18.58
C ALA A 50 44.02 -48.11 17.69
N GLY A 51 44.09 -47.97 16.37
CA GLY A 51 44.84 -48.68 15.36
C GLY A 51 43.80 -49.24 14.37
N GLN A 52 43.46 -48.49 13.32
CA GLN A 52 42.92 -49.06 12.07
C GLN A 52 43.00 -48.05 10.93
N GLN A 53 43.94 -48.34 10.03
CA GLN A 53 44.04 -47.78 8.68
C GLN A 53 42.87 -48.29 7.84
N MET A 54 42.19 -47.41 7.11
CA MET A 54 41.59 -47.78 5.83
C MET A 54 41.99 -46.77 4.76
N HIS A 55 42.37 -47.38 3.65
CA HIS A 55 42.97 -46.90 2.42
C HIS A 55 41.96 -46.05 1.63
N LEU A 56 42.33 -44.82 1.24
CA LEU A 56 41.60 -44.04 0.24
C LEU A 56 42.46 -44.00 -1.02
N GLN A 57 41.99 -44.73 -2.04
CA GLN A 57 42.60 -44.86 -3.34
C GLN A 57 41.82 -43.96 -4.31
N ALA A 58 42.51 -42.98 -4.88
CA ALA A 58 42.04 -42.21 -6.03
C ALA A 58 42.08 -43.07 -7.30
N PRO A 59 41.36 -42.68 -8.36
CA PRO A 59 41.85 -42.92 -9.71
C PRO A 59 42.03 -41.63 -10.50
N GLU A 60 43.18 -41.62 -11.16
CA GLU A 60 43.64 -40.72 -12.21
C GLU A 60 42.77 -40.72 -13.47
N GLN A 61 42.97 -39.62 -14.19
CA GLN A 61 42.62 -39.35 -15.57
C GLN A 61 43.13 -40.42 -16.55
N ALA A 62 42.38 -40.64 -17.63
CA ALA A 62 42.93 -41.10 -18.90
C ALA A 62 42.31 -40.29 -20.05
N ALA A 63 43.18 -39.65 -20.81
CA ALA A 63 42.90 -38.98 -22.07
C ALA A 63 42.78 -40.00 -23.22
N ALA A 64 41.93 -39.71 -24.20
CA ALA A 64 42.13 -40.18 -25.57
C ALA A 64 41.55 -39.14 -26.54
N ALA A 65 42.42 -38.73 -27.47
CA ALA A 65 42.19 -37.76 -28.51
C ALA A 65 41.32 -38.31 -29.65
N SER A 66 40.61 -37.42 -30.35
CA SER A 66 40.45 -37.55 -31.80
C SER A 66 40.33 -36.18 -32.45
N GLN A 67 40.81 -36.13 -33.69
CA GLN A 67 41.36 -35.00 -34.42
C GLN A 67 40.32 -34.05 -35.06
N ALA A 68 40.83 -32.86 -35.39
CA ALA A 68 40.27 -31.80 -36.22
C ALA A 68 39.77 -32.31 -37.59
N ASP A 69 38.90 -31.62 -38.35
CA ASP A 69 39.07 -30.29 -38.97
C ASP A 69 37.74 -29.90 -39.73
N PRO A 70 37.61 -28.81 -40.54
CA PRO A 70 37.06 -27.53 -40.09
C PRO A 70 35.93 -26.94 -41.01
N ILE A 71 35.55 -25.68 -40.71
CA ILE A 71 34.89 -24.69 -41.59
C ILE A 71 33.36 -24.76 -41.75
N GLY A 72 32.69 -23.68 -41.31
CA GLY A 72 31.31 -23.37 -41.65
C GLY A 72 30.77 -22.13 -40.93
N GLN A 73 31.27 -20.95 -41.28
CA GLN A 73 30.67 -19.67 -40.87
C GLN A 73 29.24 -19.57 -41.43
N ALA A 74 28.22 -19.70 -40.57
CA ALA A 74 26.85 -19.36 -40.92
C ALA A 74 26.58 -17.90 -40.54
N ALA A 75 26.73 -17.03 -41.53
CA ALA A 75 26.22 -15.66 -41.48
C ALA A 75 24.68 -15.71 -41.37
N VAL A 76 24.13 -15.20 -40.27
CA VAL A 76 22.70 -14.94 -40.14
C VAL A 76 22.37 -13.75 -41.05
N LYS A 77 21.90 -14.06 -42.26
CA LYS A 77 21.33 -13.11 -43.22
C LYS A 77 20.01 -12.56 -42.66
N CYS A 78 19.99 -11.26 -42.36
CA CYS A 78 18.74 -10.50 -42.33
C CYS A 78 18.14 -10.45 -43.76
N PRO A 79 16.82 -10.63 -43.94
CA PRO A 79 16.18 -10.40 -45.22
C PRO A 79 16.07 -8.89 -45.52
N PRO A 80 16.03 -8.49 -46.80
CA PRO A 80 16.19 -7.10 -47.21
C PRO A 80 14.91 -6.30 -47.03
N VAL A 81 15.10 -5.04 -46.62
CA VAL A 81 14.13 -3.95 -46.73
C VAL A 81 13.82 -3.74 -48.22
N LEU A 82 12.61 -4.10 -48.64
CA LEU A 82 12.06 -3.72 -49.93
C LEU A 82 11.55 -2.28 -49.86
N ALA A 83 12.13 -1.44 -50.71
CA ALA A 83 11.62 -0.13 -51.02
C ALA A 83 10.38 -0.22 -51.92
N ALA A 84 9.43 0.67 -51.62
CA ALA A 84 8.38 1.22 -52.48
C ALA A 84 7.29 0.27 -53.04
N SER A 85 6.08 0.43 -52.51
CA SER A 85 4.90 0.62 -53.36
C SER A 85 3.95 1.62 -52.71
N ARG A 86 3.62 2.61 -53.53
CA ARG A 86 2.84 3.81 -53.28
C ARG A 86 1.42 3.46 -53.70
N GLU A 87 0.52 3.24 -52.76
CA GLU A 87 -0.91 3.27 -53.04
C GLU A 87 -1.64 4.13 -52.02
N GLN A 88 -2.38 5.09 -52.59
CA GLN A 88 -3.19 6.08 -51.92
C GLN A 88 -4.35 5.39 -51.19
N SER A 89 -4.44 5.61 -49.89
CA SER A 89 -5.74 5.72 -49.22
C SER A 89 -5.57 6.63 -48.01
N THR A 90 -6.12 7.82 -48.14
CA THR A 90 -6.31 8.81 -47.08
C THR A 90 -7.35 8.30 -46.10
N PRO A 91 -7.07 8.30 -44.78
CA PRO A 91 -8.07 8.65 -43.81
C PRO A 91 -7.78 10.07 -43.31
N VAL A 92 -8.79 10.92 -43.45
CA VAL A 92 -8.85 12.27 -42.88
C VAL A 92 -8.76 12.14 -41.37
N PHE A 93 -7.60 12.42 -40.79
CA PHE A 93 -7.49 12.87 -39.41
C PHE A 93 -7.48 14.40 -39.48
N GLU A 94 -8.59 15.00 -39.05
CA GLU A 94 -8.67 16.43 -38.76
C GLU A 94 -7.50 16.83 -37.85
N ALA A 95 -6.70 17.76 -38.35
CA ALA A 95 -5.74 18.49 -37.55
C ALA A 95 -6.52 19.25 -36.47
N ALA A 96 -6.50 18.72 -35.24
CA ALA A 96 -6.79 19.53 -34.07
C ALA A 96 -5.75 20.65 -34.05
N ALA A 97 -6.22 21.87 -34.30
CA ALA A 97 -5.40 23.07 -34.30
C ALA A 97 -4.57 23.14 -33.02
N VAL A 98 -3.26 23.22 -33.19
CA VAL A 98 -2.33 23.66 -32.16
C VAL A 98 -2.70 25.11 -31.83
N MET A 99 -3.56 25.31 -30.83
CA MET A 99 -3.60 26.58 -30.12
C MET A 99 -2.32 26.67 -29.30
N GLU A 100 -1.31 27.35 -29.85
CA GLU A 100 -0.21 27.88 -29.04
C GLU A 100 -0.78 28.90 -28.04
N ARG A 101 -1.19 28.43 -26.84
CA ARG A 101 -1.21 29.30 -25.66
C ARG A 101 0.24 29.50 -25.23
N ARG A 102 0.85 30.60 -25.67
CA ARG A 102 2.27 30.89 -25.39
C ARG A 102 2.58 31.28 -23.94
N GLU A 103 1.60 31.43 -23.05
CA GLU A 103 1.87 31.96 -21.69
C GLU A 103 1.26 31.19 -20.51
N GLY A 104 0.63 30.03 -20.71
CA GLY A 104 0.16 29.16 -19.61
C GLY A 104 0.53 27.70 -19.88
N GLY A 105 1.27 27.05 -18.99
CA GLY A 105 1.65 25.64 -19.17
C GLY A 105 0.55 24.70 -18.68
N PHE A 106 0.37 23.56 -19.31
CA PHE A 106 -0.64 22.57 -18.93
C PHE A 106 -0.38 21.96 -17.53
N GLY A 107 0.85 22.06 -17.03
CA GLY A 107 1.27 21.52 -15.74
C GLY A 107 2.77 21.31 -15.71
N GLY A 108 3.27 20.56 -14.74
CA GLY A 108 4.67 20.18 -14.63
C GLY A 108 4.93 18.98 -13.72
N ALA A 109 6.18 18.54 -13.71
CA ALA A 109 6.68 17.50 -12.82
C ALA A 109 8.14 17.78 -12.45
N THR A 110 8.65 17.08 -11.43
CA THR A 110 10.07 17.11 -11.07
C THR A 110 10.70 15.74 -11.37
N ILE A 111 11.72 15.72 -12.21
CA ILE A 111 12.57 14.54 -12.45
C ILE A 111 13.74 14.59 -11.48
N ARG A 112 13.98 13.51 -10.74
CA ARG A 112 15.14 13.34 -9.87
C ARG A 112 16.08 12.29 -10.44
N ILE A 113 17.34 12.66 -10.67
CA ILE A 113 18.40 11.73 -11.10
C ILE A 113 19.35 11.47 -9.92
N LYS A 114 19.62 10.20 -9.64
CA LYS A 114 20.56 9.74 -8.59
C LYS A 114 21.66 8.88 -9.19
N ASP A 115 22.80 8.85 -8.53
CA ASP A 115 23.91 7.94 -8.84
C ASP A 115 23.58 6.54 -8.29
N ALA A 116 23.43 5.54 -9.16
CA ALA A 116 23.13 4.18 -8.74
C ALA A 116 24.38 3.42 -8.23
N GLY A 117 25.58 3.84 -8.67
CA GLY A 117 26.85 3.21 -8.28
C GLY A 117 27.18 3.43 -6.80
N LEU A 118 26.83 4.59 -6.26
CA LEU A 118 27.02 4.90 -4.83
C LEU A 118 26.08 4.09 -3.90
N ALA A 119 24.89 3.72 -4.39
CA ALA A 119 23.92 2.94 -3.62
C ALA A 119 24.34 1.47 -3.48
N ALA A 120 24.99 0.88 -4.49
CA ALA A 120 25.49 -0.49 -4.45
C ALA A 120 26.74 -0.66 -3.57
N ALA A 121 27.64 0.35 -3.55
CA ALA A 121 28.85 0.32 -2.73
C ALA A 121 28.57 0.34 -1.21
N ALA A 122 27.47 1.00 -0.80
CA ALA A 122 27.04 1.05 0.60
C ALA A 122 26.48 -0.29 1.13
N ILE A 123 26.13 -1.23 0.24
CA ILE A 123 25.54 -2.53 0.61
C ILE A 123 26.64 -3.60 0.80
N VAL A 124 27.84 -3.40 0.26
CA VAL A 124 28.94 -4.40 0.33
C VAL A 124 30.05 -4.02 1.32
N GLY A 125 30.15 -2.77 1.75
CA GLY A 125 31.15 -2.34 2.75
C GLY A 125 30.54 -1.45 3.82
N GLY A 126 30.35 -1.98 5.03
CA GLY A 126 29.87 -1.22 6.19
C GLY A 126 30.85 -0.14 6.66
N VAL A 127 30.86 1.02 5.99
CA VAL A 127 31.51 2.24 6.49
C VAL A 127 30.55 3.42 6.32
N THR A 128 30.27 4.06 7.44
CA THR A 128 29.36 5.20 7.62
C THR A 128 29.79 6.46 6.86
N VAL A 129 28.76 7.23 6.50
CA VAL A 129 28.73 8.61 5.98
C VAL A 129 29.93 9.46 6.44
N GLY A 130 30.83 9.77 5.50
CA GLY A 130 31.96 10.69 5.72
C GLY A 130 32.73 11.12 4.46
N ALA A 131 32.38 10.62 3.26
CA ALA A 131 33.18 10.84 2.06
C ALA A 131 32.82 12.11 1.25
N SER A 132 31.60 12.65 1.38
CA SER A 132 31.16 13.79 0.56
C SER A 132 31.75 15.15 1.00
N TYR A 133 32.09 15.31 2.29
CA TYR A 133 32.69 16.55 2.80
C TYR A 133 34.21 16.63 2.55
N VAL A 134 34.90 15.49 2.47
CA VAL A 134 36.35 15.44 2.22
C VAL A 134 36.67 15.64 0.73
N ALA A 135 35.78 15.21 -0.17
CA ALA A 135 35.95 15.39 -1.61
C ALA A 135 35.88 16.86 -2.07
N SER A 136 35.25 17.77 -1.31
CA SER A 136 35.19 19.20 -1.66
C SER A 136 36.44 19.99 -1.26
N GLN A 137 37.36 19.43 -0.48
CA GLN A 137 38.63 20.09 -0.11
C GLN A 137 39.84 19.64 -0.96
N ALA A 138 39.70 18.63 -1.81
CA ALA A 138 40.81 18.08 -2.59
C ALA A 138 41.02 18.73 -3.98
N THR A 139 40.23 19.74 -4.37
CA THR A 139 40.32 20.37 -5.71
C THR A 139 41.30 21.55 -5.80
N GLN A 140 42.27 21.68 -4.90
CA GLN A 140 43.23 22.80 -4.91
C GLN A 140 44.68 22.45 -5.34
N SER A 141 44.96 21.31 -5.98
CA SER A 141 46.24 21.15 -6.68
C SER A 141 46.22 20.07 -7.77
N PRO A 142 46.41 20.42 -9.07
CA PRO A 142 46.53 19.46 -10.15
C PRO A 142 48.02 19.19 -10.44
N ALA A 143 48.71 18.46 -9.58
CA ALA A 143 50.02 17.92 -9.93
C ALA A 143 50.35 16.69 -9.07
N ALA A 144 50.74 15.62 -9.77
CA ALA A 144 51.39 14.41 -9.27
C ALA A 144 50.50 13.30 -8.68
N ILE A 145 49.88 12.49 -9.54
CA ILE A 145 49.82 11.02 -9.34
C ILE A 145 50.01 10.34 -10.71
N VAL A 146 51.20 9.78 -10.95
CA VAL A 146 51.51 8.84 -12.03
C VAL A 146 52.03 7.57 -11.36
N GLY A 147 51.32 6.44 -11.53
CA GLY A 147 51.85 5.13 -11.13
C GLY A 147 50.80 4.05 -10.85
N THR A 148 50.64 3.14 -11.82
CA THR A 148 50.18 1.74 -11.74
C THR A 148 48.72 1.40 -11.37
N GLY A 149 47.99 0.87 -12.36
CA GLY A 149 47.16 -0.34 -12.26
C GLY A 149 45.79 -0.25 -11.58
N ILE A 150 44.74 -0.03 -12.38
CA ILE A 150 43.30 -0.15 -12.05
C ILE A 150 42.86 0.64 -10.81
N ALA A 151 42.64 1.94 -11.01
CA ALA A 151 41.59 2.69 -10.31
C ALA A 151 41.04 3.71 -11.31
N ALA A 152 40.05 3.30 -12.11
CA ALA A 152 39.22 4.28 -12.82
C ALA A 152 38.55 5.12 -11.73
N GLY A 153 39.02 6.35 -11.53
CA GLY A 153 38.53 7.25 -10.50
C GLY A 153 37.02 7.38 -10.62
N ALA A 154 36.29 6.81 -9.67
CA ALA A 154 34.83 6.85 -9.62
C ALA A 154 34.42 8.29 -9.29
N MET A 155 34.35 9.13 -10.33
CA MET A 155 33.78 10.47 -10.24
C MET A 155 32.29 10.30 -9.96
N SER A 156 31.80 10.85 -8.85
CA SER A 156 30.36 10.85 -8.56
C SER A 156 29.59 11.63 -9.62
N LEU A 157 28.31 11.28 -9.83
CA LEU A 157 27.46 11.96 -10.81
C LEU A 157 27.38 13.48 -10.56
N ALA A 158 27.38 13.92 -9.29
CA ALA A 158 27.38 15.33 -8.92
C ALA A 158 28.69 16.04 -9.32
N ALA A 159 29.84 15.40 -9.10
CA ALA A 159 31.14 15.94 -9.51
C ALA A 159 31.27 16.00 -11.04
N PHE A 160 30.76 14.97 -11.73
CA PHE A 160 30.70 14.95 -13.19
C PHE A 160 29.82 16.07 -13.75
N TRP A 161 28.63 16.27 -13.18
CA TRP A 161 27.74 17.37 -13.55
C TRP A 161 28.40 18.73 -13.30
N LEU A 162 29.06 18.95 -12.16
CA LEU A 162 29.76 20.22 -11.89
C LEU A 162 30.86 20.48 -12.92
N ALA A 163 31.64 19.46 -13.28
CA ALA A 163 32.71 19.57 -14.27
C ALA A 163 32.21 19.76 -15.70
N ASN A 164 31.01 19.24 -16.02
CA ASN A 164 30.45 19.22 -17.38
C ASN A 164 29.11 19.93 -17.50
N ARG A 165 28.79 20.88 -16.61
CA ARG A 165 27.45 21.43 -16.40
C ARG A 165 26.70 21.77 -17.69
N GLN A 166 27.32 22.57 -18.56
CA GLN A 166 26.67 22.98 -19.82
C GLN A 166 26.37 21.79 -20.75
N LYS A 167 27.24 20.78 -20.79
CA LYS A 167 27.04 19.58 -21.59
C LYS A 167 25.98 18.68 -20.98
N THR A 168 25.98 18.52 -19.66
CA THR A 168 25.00 17.70 -18.94
C THR A 168 23.60 18.32 -18.97
N ASP A 169 23.47 19.62 -18.75
CA ASP A 169 22.19 20.33 -18.87
C ASP A 169 21.63 20.21 -20.30
N LYS A 170 22.49 20.35 -21.32
CA LYS A 170 22.10 20.13 -22.72
C LYS A 170 21.70 18.68 -23.02
N ALA A 171 22.37 17.70 -22.43
CA ALA A 171 22.02 16.29 -22.56
C ALA A 171 20.65 15.99 -21.91
N ILE A 172 20.38 16.57 -20.73
CA ILE A 172 19.07 16.48 -20.06
C ILE A 172 17.98 17.08 -20.95
N CYS A 173 18.15 18.30 -21.46
CA CYS A 173 17.17 18.92 -22.35
C CYS A 173 16.90 18.06 -23.60
N LYS A 174 17.94 17.49 -24.22
CA LYS A 174 17.76 16.60 -25.38
C LYS A 174 16.96 15.34 -25.07
N ALA A 175 17.18 14.73 -23.92
CA ALA A 175 16.48 13.52 -23.51
C ALA A 175 15.01 13.82 -23.16
N VAL A 176 14.75 14.93 -22.46
CA VAL A 176 13.44 15.29 -21.90
C VAL A 176 12.54 16.02 -22.92
N GLU A 177 13.10 16.94 -23.70
CA GLU A 177 12.35 17.79 -24.63
C GLU A 177 12.20 17.19 -26.04
N LYS A 178 12.50 15.89 -26.18
CA LYS A 178 12.64 15.20 -27.47
C LYS A 178 11.42 15.36 -28.40
N ASP A 179 10.22 15.29 -27.83
CA ASP A 179 8.97 15.33 -28.59
C ASP A 179 8.33 16.72 -28.64
N GLY A 180 9.00 17.75 -28.12
CA GLY A 180 8.53 19.15 -28.16
C GLY A 180 7.30 19.46 -27.30
N HIS A 181 6.71 18.48 -26.61
CA HIS A 181 5.55 18.67 -25.74
C HIS A 181 5.93 18.96 -24.26
N ILE A 182 7.21 18.84 -23.92
CA ILE A 182 7.77 19.04 -22.59
C ILE A 182 8.94 20.00 -22.72
N ILE A 183 9.04 20.97 -21.82
CA ILE A 183 10.22 21.84 -21.69
C ILE A 183 10.84 21.69 -20.30
N VAL A 184 12.16 21.74 -20.22
CA VAL A 184 12.89 21.82 -18.96
C VAL A 184 12.89 23.28 -18.51
N GLU A 185 12.15 23.57 -17.45
CA GLU A 185 12.02 24.93 -16.92
C GLU A 185 13.26 25.30 -16.08
N LYS A 186 13.72 24.38 -15.24
CA LYS A 186 14.83 24.63 -14.32
C LYS A 186 15.53 23.35 -13.93
N ILE A 187 16.86 23.37 -13.99
CA ILE A 187 17.72 22.36 -13.35
C ILE A 187 18.30 23.00 -12.10
N GLU A 188 17.98 22.45 -10.93
CA GLU A 188 18.46 23.00 -9.67
C GLU A 188 19.98 22.93 -9.56
N LYS A 189 20.58 23.97 -8.97
CA LYS A 189 22.04 24.06 -8.89
C LYS A 189 22.54 23.17 -7.74
N GLY A 190 23.29 22.12 -8.07
CA GLY A 190 23.88 21.21 -7.08
C GLY A 190 22.98 20.03 -6.69
N SER A 191 21.77 19.95 -7.24
CA SER A 191 20.87 18.81 -7.17
C SER A 191 20.45 18.47 -8.61
N LEU A 192 20.51 17.19 -9.01
CA LEU A 192 19.97 16.76 -10.30
C LEU A 192 18.44 16.63 -10.23
N LEU A 193 17.80 17.70 -9.76
CA LEU A 193 16.36 17.91 -9.72
C LEU A 193 16.01 18.82 -10.90
N ILE A 194 15.20 18.29 -11.80
CA ILE A 194 14.84 18.92 -13.07
C ILE A 194 13.34 19.19 -13.02
N HIS A 195 12.97 20.45 -13.02
CA HIS A 195 11.59 20.90 -13.14
C HIS A 195 11.22 20.97 -14.61
N VAL A 196 10.16 20.27 -14.99
CA VAL A 196 9.66 20.23 -16.36
C VAL A 196 8.25 20.79 -16.41
N LYS A 197 7.96 21.49 -17.49
CA LYS A 197 6.65 22.07 -17.78
C LYS A 197 6.06 21.39 -19.01
N PHE A 198 4.81 20.96 -18.89
CA PHE A 198 4.04 20.39 -19.99
C PHE A 198 3.49 21.52 -20.84
N LEU A 199 3.81 21.52 -22.13
CA LEU A 199 3.24 22.47 -23.09
C LEU A 199 1.85 22.03 -23.56
N SER A 200 1.48 20.77 -23.32
CA SER A 200 0.20 20.20 -23.71
C SER A 200 -0.09 18.94 -22.88
N GLN A 201 -1.34 18.47 -22.93
CA GLN A 201 -1.73 17.17 -22.34
C GLN A 201 -0.92 16.00 -22.92
N ALA A 202 -0.52 16.08 -24.19
CA ALA A 202 0.37 15.09 -24.79
C ALA A 202 1.73 15.03 -24.06
N GLY A 203 2.25 16.16 -23.58
CA GLY A 203 3.51 16.21 -22.82
C GLY A 203 3.43 15.45 -21.50
N TYR A 204 2.27 15.50 -20.83
CA TYR A 204 2.01 14.70 -19.64
C TYR A 204 2.06 13.20 -19.95
N TRP A 205 1.34 12.77 -21.00
CA TRP A 205 1.29 11.36 -21.40
C TRP A 205 2.64 10.84 -21.89
N VAL A 206 3.40 11.65 -22.63
CA VAL A 206 4.77 11.34 -23.04
C VAL A 206 5.65 11.09 -21.81
N LEU A 207 5.69 12.03 -20.85
CA LEU A 207 6.54 11.85 -19.66
C LEU A 207 6.09 10.66 -18.81
N ARG A 208 4.78 10.44 -18.68
CA ARG A 208 4.22 9.29 -17.97
C ARG A 208 4.65 7.97 -18.62
N SER A 209 4.53 7.87 -19.95
CA SER A 209 4.97 6.70 -20.72
C SER A 209 6.48 6.48 -20.60
N PHE A 210 7.27 7.55 -20.54
CA PHE A 210 8.72 7.44 -20.36
C PHE A 210 9.10 6.88 -18.98
N ASN A 211 8.23 7.01 -17.99
CA ASN A 211 8.43 6.49 -16.64
C ASN A 211 7.90 5.07 -16.44
N GLU A 212 7.19 4.52 -17.43
CA GLU A 212 6.80 3.11 -17.41
C GLU A 212 8.05 2.23 -17.62
N LYS A 213 8.11 1.11 -16.89
CA LYS A 213 9.23 0.16 -16.98
C LYS A 213 9.16 -0.56 -18.32
N ILE A 214 10.23 -0.52 -19.10
CA ILE A 214 10.25 -1.08 -20.47
C ILE A 214 10.19 -2.61 -20.46
N HIS A 215 10.84 -3.28 -19.50
CA HIS A 215 10.86 -4.74 -19.42
C HIS A 215 10.73 -5.25 -17.98
N GLN A 216 9.98 -6.35 -17.81
CA GLN A 216 9.94 -7.15 -16.59
C GLN A 216 11.33 -7.81 -16.38
N GLY A 217 12.26 -7.07 -15.79
CA GLY A 217 13.58 -7.60 -15.42
C GLY A 217 14.68 -6.56 -15.24
N THR A 218 14.67 -5.48 -16.01
CA THR A 218 15.79 -4.49 -15.97
C THR A 218 15.56 -3.34 -15.00
N GLY A 219 14.34 -3.12 -14.50
CA GLY A 219 14.04 -2.07 -13.52
C GLY A 219 14.15 -0.63 -14.06
N SER A 220 14.79 -0.41 -15.21
CA SER A 220 14.97 0.87 -15.87
C SER A 220 13.72 1.35 -16.61
N THR A 221 13.50 2.66 -16.59
CA THR A 221 12.46 3.36 -17.34
C THR A 221 12.99 3.82 -18.71
N CYS A 222 12.11 4.16 -19.65
CA CYS A 222 12.53 4.72 -20.94
C CYS A 222 13.29 6.05 -20.76
N LEU A 223 12.83 6.88 -19.82
CA LEU A 223 13.51 8.12 -19.47
C LEU A 223 14.93 7.86 -18.97
N GLN A 224 15.12 6.82 -18.15
CA GLN A 224 16.44 6.44 -17.67
C GLN A 224 17.37 6.06 -18.83
N LEU A 225 16.92 5.21 -19.76
CA LEU A 225 17.75 4.80 -20.90
C LEU A 225 18.10 5.97 -21.82
N LEU A 226 17.16 6.89 -22.06
CA LEU A 226 17.39 8.09 -22.87
C LEU A 226 18.42 9.01 -22.20
N LEU A 227 18.34 9.18 -20.87
CA LEU A 227 19.30 9.97 -20.12
C LEU A 227 20.68 9.30 -20.07
N GLU A 228 20.74 7.98 -19.91
CA GLU A 228 21.99 7.21 -19.94
C GLU A 228 22.68 7.31 -21.32
N ASP A 229 21.92 7.20 -22.43
CA ASP A 229 22.45 7.36 -23.79
C ASP A 229 23.01 8.78 -24.02
N GLU A 230 22.29 9.82 -23.62
CA GLU A 230 22.78 11.20 -23.74
C GLU A 230 23.97 11.49 -22.80
N PHE A 231 24.00 10.90 -21.61
CA PHE A 231 25.12 11.01 -20.66
C PHE A 231 26.37 10.29 -21.15
N GLN A 232 26.21 9.13 -21.80
CA GLN A 232 27.31 8.39 -22.40
C GLN A 232 28.00 9.19 -23.51
N LYS A 233 27.23 9.93 -24.33
CA LYS A 233 27.77 10.80 -25.38
C LYS A 233 28.67 11.93 -24.85
N ILE A 234 28.49 12.32 -23.58
CA ILE A 234 29.32 13.35 -22.93
C ILE A 234 30.38 12.77 -21.98
N GLY A 235 30.54 11.44 -21.97
CA GLY A 235 31.61 10.74 -21.25
C GLY A 235 31.24 10.18 -19.88
N TRP A 236 29.96 10.17 -19.50
CA TRP A 236 29.51 9.51 -18.27
C TRP A 236 29.17 8.04 -18.54
N THR A 237 29.76 7.12 -17.80
CA THR A 237 29.56 5.67 -17.96
C THR A 237 28.91 5.00 -16.75
N GLY A 238 28.55 5.77 -15.71
CA GLY A 238 27.91 5.25 -14.52
C GLY A 238 26.42 4.98 -14.71
N LEU A 239 25.87 4.05 -13.93
CA LEU A 239 24.42 3.84 -13.89
C LEU A 239 23.74 4.97 -13.12
N ILE A 240 22.58 5.40 -13.61
CA ILE A 240 21.75 6.40 -12.94
C ILE A 240 20.42 5.79 -12.53
N GLN A 241 19.79 6.35 -11.52
CA GLN A 241 18.41 6.04 -11.16
C GLN A 241 17.57 7.29 -11.36
N VAL A 242 16.47 7.15 -12.09
CA VAL A 242 15.57 8.26 -12.40
C VAL A 242 14.22 8.02 -11.72
N GLY A 243 13.74 9.04 -11.01
CA GLY A 243 12.40 9.04 -10.39
C GLY A 243 11.62 10.29 -10.78
N LEU A 244 10.31 10.15 -10.93
CA LEU A 244 9.37 11.26 -11.10
C LEU A 244 8.69 11.57 -9.77
N GLU A 245 8.69 12.85 -9.39
CA GLU A 245 8.06 13.37 -8.18
C GLU A 245 7.29 14.67 -8.53
N GLY A 246 6.31 15.06 -7.71
CA GLY A 246 5.73 16.40 -7.75
C GLY A 246 4.97 16.78 -9.02
N TRP A 247 3.96 16.01 -9.42
CA TRP A 247 3.05 16.37 -10.52
C TRP A 247 2.16 17.55 -10.10
N LEU A 248 2.13 18.61 -10.91
CA LEU A 248 1.35 19.83 -10.70
C LEU A 248 0.55 20.15 -11.97
N PHE A 249 -0.75 20.45 -11.85
CA PHE A 249 -1.59 20.95 -12.95
C PHE A 249 -2.03 22.38 -12.64
N GLN A 250 -2.06 23.25 -13.66
CA GLN A 250 -2.35 24.69 -13.45
C GLN A 250 -3.83 24.99 -13.10
N ASP A 251 -4.73 24.04 -13.33
CA ASP A 251 -6.18 24.29 -13.20
C ASP A 251 -6.68 24.31 -11.74
N GLU A 252 -5.87 23.92 -10.76
CA GLU A 252 -6.30 23.81 -9.35
C GLU A 252 -6.08 25.09 -8.51
N GLN A 253 -5.50 26.16 -9.06
CA GLN A 253 -5.21 27.38 -8.28
C GLN A 253 -6.07 28.61 -8.64
N GLY A 254 -6.95 28.51 -9.64
CA GLY A 254 -7.66 29.68 -10.18
C GLY A 254 -9.19 29.60 -10.26
N GLN A 255 -9.82 28.45 -9.99
CA GLN A 255 -11.28 28.28 -10.14
C GLN A 255 -12.07 28.27 -8.82
N GLU A 256 -11.44 28.11 -7.66
CA GLU A 256 -12.16 28.11 -6.38
C GLU A 256 -12.56 29.52 -5.92
N GLU A 257 -11.83 30.58 -6.30
CA GLU A 257 -12.16 31.96 -5.86
C GLU A 257 -13.28 32.64 -6.67
N GLU A 258 -13.61 32.15 -7.87
CA GLU A 258 -14.58 32.81 -8.77
C GLU A 258 -16.00 32.24 -8.61
N GLN A 259 -16.14 30.98 -8.17
CA GLN A 259 -17.44 30.34 -7.96
C GLN A 259 -18.07 30.69 -6.59
N GLU A 260 -17.27 31.08 -5.59
CA GLU A 260 -17.76 31.59 -4.30
C GLU A 260 -18.26 33.06 -4.36
N ARG A 261 -17.94 33.81 -5.43
CA ARG A 261 -18.42 35.20 -5.60
C ARG A 261 -19.78 35.33 -6.28
N GLU A 262 -20.29 34.30 -6.94
CA GLU A 262 -21.54 34.39 -7.71
C GLU A 262 -22.79 33.83 -7.00
N THR A 263 -22.66 33.21 -5.81
CA THR A 263 -23.81 32.59 -5.12
C THR A 263 -24.16 33.20 -3.76
N GLY A 264 -23.66 34.39 -3.44
CA GLY A 264 -23.92 35.05 -2.16
C GLY A 264 -24.61 36.42 -2.26
N THR A 265 -25.93 36.44 -2.43
CA THR A 265 -26.80 37.50 -1.86
C THR A 265 -28.25 37.04 -1.67
N GLU A 266 -28.67 37.14 -0.40
CA GLU A 266 -30.03 37.45 0.07
C GLU A 266 -31.13 36.38 -0.08
N GLN A 267 -31.55 35.77 1.02
CA GLN A 267 -32.65 36.32 1.84
C GLN A 267 -33.07 35.31 2.93
N GLU A 268 -32.77 35.66 4.19
CA GLU A 268 -33.45 35.12 5.36
C GLU A 268 -34.94 35.47 5.31
N GLY A 269 -35.79 34.51 5.65
CA GLY A 269 -37.22 34.71 5.82
C GLY A 269 -37.84 33.49 6.49
N GLU A 270 -37.84 33.54 7.83
CA GLU A 270 -38.91 33.08 8.73
C GLU A 270 -39.83 31.95 8.23
N ARG A 271 -39.91 30.85 8.99
CA ARG A 271 -41.16 30.37 9.62
C ARG A 271 -41.03 28.93 10.12
N SER A 272 -40.95 28.81 11.45
CA SER A 272 -41.26 27.60 12.21
C SER A 272 -42.74 27.20 12.07
N GLU A 273 -43.03 25.97 12.48
CA GLU A 273 -44.35 25.38 12.77
C GLU A 273 -45.09 24.81 11.55
N TRP A 274 -45.11 23.47 11.45
CA TRP A 274 -46.33 22.67 11.63
C TRP A 274 -45.96 21.21 11.92
N ALA A 275 -46.36 20.75 13.10
CA ALA A 275 -46.66 19.35 13.37
C ALA A 275 -48.14 19.09 13.05
N GLY A 276 -48.47 17.89 12.57
CA GLY A 276 -49.85 17.40 12.38
C GLY A 276 -49.95 16.50 11.15
N MET A 277 -49.77 15.19 11.30
CA MET A 277 -50.84 14.18 11.50
C MET A 277 -51.52 13.69 10.20
N VAL A 278 -51.42 12.37 9.98
CA VAL A 278 -52.52 11.44 9.63
C VAL A 278 -53.18 11.61 8.26
N GLU A 279 -52.99 10.69 7.30
CA GLU A 279 -53.78 9.44 7.12
C GLU A 279 -53.61 8.81 5.72
N LYS A 280 -53.67 7.48 5.74
CA LYS A 280 -53.98 6.46 4.69
C LYS A 280 -54.62 6.95 3.37
N GLN A 281 -54.21 6.32 2.26
CA GLN A 281 -55.11 5.57 1.33
C GLN A 281 -54.29 4.95 0.16
N THR A 282 -54.18 3.61 0.09
CA THR A 282 -54.92 2.65 -0.77
C THR A 282 -54.49 2.54 -2.23
N VAL A 283 -54.05 1.31 -2.55
CA VAL A 283 -53.97 0.64 -3.87
C VAL A 283 -55.35 0.56 -4.53
N PRO A 284 -55.45 0.43 -5.88
CA PRO A 284 -56.06 -0.80 -6.47
C PRO A 284 -55.34 -1.21 -7.82
N PRO A 285 -55.83 -2.17 -8.64
CA PRO A 285 -55.22 -3.50 -8.77
C PRO A 285 -54.90 -3.93 -10.24
N SER A 286 -54.40 -5.17 -10.35
CA SER A 286 -53.96 -5.98 -11.50
C SER A 286 -54.73 -5.93 -12.83
N VAL A 287 -54.00 -6.17 -13.94
CA VAL A 287 -54.47 -6.94 -15.12
C VAL A 287 -53.32 -7.77 -15.72
N THR A 288 -53.59 -9.07 -15.93
CA THR A 288 -52.82 -10.07 -16.70
C THR A 288 -53.50 -10.34 -18.04
N THR A 289 -52.71 -10.41 -19.14
CA THR A 289 -52.92 -11.15 -20.41
C THR A 289 -51.70 -10.79 -21.30
N GLY A 290 -50.95 -11.63 -22.02
CA GLY A 290 -51.19 -12.92 -22.67
C GLY A 290 -50.72 -12.79 -24.14
N GLY A 291 -49.72 -13.57 -24.56
CA GLY A 291 -49.19 -13.63 -25.95
C GLY A 291 -47.66 -13.74 -25.92
N ASP A 292 -47.02 -14.90 -26.08
CA ASP A 292 -47.03 -15.91 -27.16
C ASP A 292 -46.63 -15.35 -28.54
N SER A 293 -45.35 -15.52 -28.88
CA SER A 293 -44.81 -15.77 -30.23
C SER A 293 -43.32 -16.07 -30.13
N GLY A 294 -42.90 -17.22 -30.69
CA GLY A 294 -41.55 -17.77 -30.55
C GLY A 294 -40.56 -17.48 -31.69
N LEU A 295 -39.28 -17.61 -31.32
CA LEU A 295 -38.10 -18.16 -32.03
C LEU A 295 -37.60 -17.52 -33.35
N PRO A 296 -36.31 -17.69 -33.77
CA PRO A 296 -35.21 -18.43 -33.12
C PRO A 296 -33.87 -17.65 -32.92
N GLU A 297 -33.06 -18.23 -32.02
CA GLU A 297 -31.59 -18.35 -32.00
C GLU A 297 -30.73 -17.42 -32.87
N ASP A 298 -29.90 -16.61 -32.22
CA ASP A 298 -28.49 -16.47 -32.65
C ASP A 298 -27.54 -16.09 -31.51
N MET A 299 -26.29 -16.47 -31.69
CA MET A 299 -25.28 -16.67 -30.63
C MET A 299 -24.76 -15.38 -30.00
N SER A 300 -24.96 -15.22 -28.69
CA SER A 300 -24.07 -14.40 -27.84
C SER A 300 -24.24 -14.79 -26.38
N SER A 301 -23.57 -15.88 -26.00
CA SER A 301 -23.45 -16.32 -24.60
C SER A 301 -22.05 -16.00 -24.10
N ILE A 302 -22.01 -15.32 -22.96
CA ILE A 302 -20.93 -15.01 -22.02
C ILE A 302 -20.82 -13.49 -21.80
N ALA A 303 -20.95 -13.08 -20.53
CA ALA A 303 -20.88 -11.72 -19.97
C ALA A 303 -22.19 -10.92 -19.88
N ALA A 304 -23.18 -11.46 -19.16
CA ALA A 304 -24.11 -10.67 -18.36
C ALA A 304 -24.76 -11.56 -17.31
N MET A 305 -24.09 -11.81 -16.17
CA MET A 305 -24.82 -12.26 -14.98
C MET A 305 -25.60 -11.05 -14.45
N SER A 306 -26.83 -10.95 -14.94
CA SER A 306 -27.88 -10.12 -14.38
C SER A 306 -28.10 -10.54 -12.93
N ILE A 307 -27.94 -9.60 -12.02
CA ILE A 307 -28.38 -9.72 -10.62
C ILE A 307 -29.91 -9.62 -10.66
N THR A 308 -30.57 -10.71 -11.07
CA THR A 308 -32.02 -10.79 -10.96
C THR A 308 -32.37 -10.89 -9.49
N SER A 309 -33.08 -9.87 -9.03
CA SER A 309 -33.79 -9.79 -7.76
C SER A 309 -34.74 -10.99 -7.59
N ALA A 310 -34.24 -12.05 -7.00
CA ALA A 310 -35.07 -13.04 -6.33
C ALA A 310 -34.74 -12.95 -4.83
N HIS A 311 -35.80 -12.99 -4.05
CA HIS A 311 -35.79 -13.11 -2.61
C HIS A 311 -35.27 -14.52 -2.27
N GLU A 312 -34.00 -14.79 -2.57
CA GLU A 312 -33.32 -16.02 -2.23
C GLU A 312 -33.27 -16.06 -0.70
N GLU A 313 -34.06 -16.96 -0.12
CA GLU A 313 -33.98 -17.31 1.29
C GLU A 313 -32.51 -17.45 1.65
N VAL A 314 -32.00 -16.51 2.44
CA VAL A 314 -30.59 -16.47 2.82
C VAL A 314 -30.23 -17.81 3.44
N GLU A 315 -29.48 -18.62 2.68
CA GLU A 315 -29.14 -19.99 3.00
C GLU A 315 -28.31 -20.07 4.28
N GLU A 316 -28.61 -21.08 5.12
CA GLU A 316 -27.99 -21.65 6.35
C GLU A 316 -26.65 -21.21 6.99
N GLY A 317 -25.96 -20.11 6.62
CA GLY A 317 -24.55 -19.84 6.97
C GLY A 317 -24.23 -19.27 8.38
N SER A 318 -23.02 -19.57 8.88
CA SER A 318 -22.53 -19.09 10.18
C SER A 318 -22.31 -17.57 10.28
N LEU A 319 -22.15 -16.88 9.15
CA LEU A 319 -21.98 -15.43 9.05
C LEU A 319 -23.25 -14.71 8.59
N LYS A 320 -24.37 -15.43 8.49
CA LYS A 320 -25.72 -14.92 8.13
C LYS A 320 -26.06 -13.60 8.79
N TRP A 321 -25.89 -13.50 10.10
CA TRP A 321 -26.27 -12.31 10.85
C TRP A 321 -25.49 -11.07 10.37
N GLN A 322 -24.22 -11.23 10.00
CA GLN A 322 -23.41 -10.14 9.47
C GLN A 322 -23.88 -9.74 8.06
N THR A 323 -24.18 -10.73 7.21
CA THR A 323 -24.71 -10.50 5.86
C THR A 323 -26.09 -9.83 5.91
N ALA A 324 -26.99 -10.28 6.79
CA ALA A 324 -28.32 -9.69 6.96
C ALA A 324 -28.25 -8.21 7.36
N ARG A 325 -27.32 -7.83 8.25
CA ARG A 325 -27.10 -6.42 8.65
C ARG A 325 -26.58 -5.54 7.50
N LEU A 326 -25.90 -6.12 6.53
CA LEU A 326 -25.40 -5.42 5.35
C LEU A 326 -26.44 -5.35 4.23
N GLN A 327 -27.45 -6.22 4.26
CA GLN A 327 -28.45 -6.32 3.21
C GLN A 327 -29.30 -5.05 3.08
N GLU A 328 -29.54 -4.34 4.19
CA GLU A 328 -30.20 -3.02 4.22
C GLU A 328 -29.41 -1.95 3.44
N HIS A 329 -28.12 -2.19 3.22
CA HIS A 329 -27.20 -1.29 2.52
C HIS A 329 -26.61 -1.94 1.27
N LYS A 330 -27.30 -2.91 0.65
CA LYS A 330 -26.81 -3.68 -0.52
C LYS A 330 -26.35 -2.83 -1.71
N ASP A 331 -26.80 -1.58 -1.81
CA ASP A 331 -26.42 -0.66 -2.88
C ASP A 331 -25.07 0.04 -2.59
N SER A 332 -24.58 -0.03 -1.35
CA SER A 332 -23.23 0.43 -1.01
C SER A 332 -22.18 -0.55 -1.56
N PRO A 333 -21.21 -0.07 -2.37
CA PRO A 333 -20.09 -0.90 -2.86
C PRO A 333 -19.33 -1.62 -1.74
N THR A 334 -19.31 -1.03 -0.55
CA THR A 334 -18.61 -1.57 0.62
C THR A 334 -19.39 -2.66 1.29
N ALA A 335 -20.71 -2.48 1.45
CA ALA A 335 -21.57 -3.57 1.90
C ALA A 335 -21.45 -4.77 0.95
N GLN A 336 -21.46 -4.55 -0.37
CA GLN A 336 -21.27 -5.62 -1.36
C GLN A 336 -19.93 -6.34 -1.23
N ARG A 337 -18.82 -5.62 -1.02
CA ARG A 337 -17.49 -6.22 -0.77
C ARG A 337 -17.51 -7.12 0.47
N HIS A 338 -18.11 -6.65 1.56
CA HIS A 338 -18.22 -7.44 2.79
C HIS A 338 -19.12 -8.67 2.63
N ILE A 339 -20.26 -8.54 1.94
CA ILE A 339 -21.13 -9.68 1.65
C ILE A 339 -20.37 -10.72 0.82
N LYS A 340 -19.64 -10.30 -0.24
CA LYS A 340 -18.78 -11.20 -1.03
C LYS A 340 -17.68 -11.87 -0.20
N ALA A 341 -17.10 -11.15 0.75
CA ALA A 341 -16.12 -11.69 1.68
C ALA A 341 -16.72 -12.82 2.53
N HIS A 342 -17.89 -12.57 3.14
CA HIS A 342 -18.58 -13.54 3.98
C HIS A 342 -18.97 -14.79 3.18
N MET A 343 -19.53 -14.62 1.99
CA MET A 343 -19.86 -15.75 1.10
C MET A 343 -18.63 -16.58 0.75
N SER A 344 -17.51 -15.93 0.40
CA SER A 344 -16.25 -16.65 0.09
C SER A 344 -15.70 -17.40 1.30
N TRP A 345 -15.85 -16.84 2.51
CA TRP A 345 -15.45 -17.50 3.75
C TRP A 345 -16.31 -18.72 4.08
N GLU A 346 -17.63 -18.61 3.93
CA GLU A 346 -18.57 -19.71 4.14
C GLU A 346 -18.37 -20.83 3.11
N GLU A 347 -18.22 -20.48 1.84
CA GLU A 347 -17.86 -21.42 0.76
C GLU A 347 -16.56 -22.16 1.08
N GLY A 348 -15.52 -21.43 1.50
CA GLY A 348 -14.25 -22.03 1.89
C GLY A 348 -14.37 -22.98 3.08
N ALA A 349 -15.19 -22.62 4.06
CA ALA A 349 -15.46 -23.45 5.22
C ALA A 349 -16.24 -24.72 4.86
N GLU A 350 -17.23 -24.62 3.97
CA GLU A 350 -18.01 -25.75 3.48
C GLU A 350 -17.12 -26.73 2.70
N ILE A 351 -16.32 -26.25 1.74
CA ILE A 351 -15.41 -27.08 0.94
C ILE A 351 -14.43 -27.84 1.86
N LEU A 352 -13.82 -27.15 2.83
CA LEU A 352 -12.91 -27.77 3.79
C LEU A 352 -13.62 -28.83 4.63
N THR A 353 -14.82 -28.54 5.13
CA THR A 353 -15.55 -29.47 6.02
C THR A 353 -16.03 -30.70 5.25
N ARG A 354 -16.62 -30.50 4.06
CA ARG A 354 -17.13 -31.56 3.19
C ARG A 354 -16.03 -32.47 2.65
N SER A 355 -14.86 -31.91 2.32
CA SER A 355 -13.69 -32.69 1.86
C SER A 355 -12.92 -33.36 2.99
N GLY A 356 -13.27 -33.11 4.26
CA GLY A 356 -12.49 -33.58 5.40
C GLY A 356 -11.10 -32.94 5.50
N TYR A 357 -10.96 -31.68 5.06
CA TYR A 357 -9.74 -30.87 5.02
C TYR A 357 -8.68 -31.43 4.05
N THR A 358 -9.11 -31.82 2.84
CA THR A 358 -8.20 -32.31 1.79
C THR A 358 -8.19 -31.42 0.54
N ASP A 359 -9.22 -30.58 0.35
CA ASP A 359 -9.37 -29.75 -0.84
C ASP A 359 -8.80 -28.32 -0.62
N LEU A 360 -7.77 -27.97 -1.41
CA LEU A 360 -7.16 -26.63 -1.41
C LEU A 360 -8.07 -25.54 -1.98
N GLY A 361 -9.13 -25.91 -2.72
CA GLY A 361 -10.17 -24.97 -3.16
C GLY A 361 -10.79 -24.22 -1.98
N GLY A 362 -10.95 -24.89 -0.84
CA GLY A 362 -11.45 -24.25 0.38
C GLY A 362 -10.47 -23.23 0.98
N VAL A 363 -9.17 -23.52 0.97
CA VAL A 363 -8.12 -22.57 1.39
C VAL A 363 -8.12 -21.34 0.46
N LYS A 364 -8.25 -21.57 -0.85
CA LYS A 364 -8.33 -20.50 -1.86
C LYS A 364 -9.53 -19.59 -1.63
N ALA A 365 -10.71 -20.15 -1.38
CA ALA A 365 -11.92 -19.39 -1.09
C ALA A 365 -11.81 -18.56 0.21
N LEU A 366 -11.20 -19.12 1.28
CA LEU A 366 -10.90 -18.37 2.49
C LEU A 366 -9.99 -17.16 2.21
N VAL A 367 -8.89 -17.38 1.48
CA VAL A 367 -7.95 -16.30 1.11
C VAL A 367 -8.65 -15.25 0.26
N HIS A 368 -9.44 -15.67 -0.73
CA HIS A 368 -10.24 -14.77 -1.55
C HIS A 368 -11.14 -13.88 -0.68
N GLY A 369 -11.84 -14.47 0.30
CA GLY A 369 -12.64 -13.72 1.25
C GLY A 369 -11.83 -12.71 2.07
N PHE A 370 -10.56 -12.97 2.41
CA PHE A 370 -9.69 -11.98 3.10
C PHE A 370 -9.13 -10.89 2.17
N MET A 371 -9.16 -11.10 0.85
CA MET A 371 -8.74 -10.11 -0.14
C MET A 371 -9.89 -9.17 -0.57
N GLN A 372 -11.14 -9.46 -0.17
CA GLN A 372 -12.31 -8.64 -0.51
C GLN A 372 -12.52 -7.41 0.40
N PRO A 373 -12.54 -7.56 1.75
CA PRO A 373 -12.78 -6.46 2.65
C PRO A 373 -11.48 -5.73 2.96
N GLU A 374 -11.62 -4.58 3.59
CA GLU A 374 -10.52 -3.87 4.23
C GLU A 374 -9.81 -4.76 5.26
N LYS A 375 -8.52 -4.49 5.48
CA LYS A 375 -7.62 -5.23 6.38
C LYS A 375 -8.28 -5.64 7.69
N LYS A 376 -8.10 -6.92 8.01
CA LYS A 376 -8.40 -7.50 9.32
C LYS A 376 -7.13 -7.62 10.16
N ILE A 377 -7.28 -7.41 11.47
CA ILE A 377 -6.21 -7.64 12.45
C ILE A 377 -6.06 -9.17 12.62
N PRO A 378 -4.85 -9.72 12.91
CA PRO A 378 -4.69 -11.17 13.10
C PRO A 378 -5.62 -11.81 14.15
N SER A 379 -6.02 -11.05 15.18
CA SER A 379 -7.02 -11.49 16.16
C SER A 379 -8.38 -11.77 15.50
N ASP A 380 -8.78 -10.91 14.57
CA ASP A 380 -10.06 -11.00 13.88
C ASP A 380 -10.03 -12.16 12.90
N ILE A 381 -8.91 -12.38 12.21
CA ILE A 381 -8.71 -13.50 11.28
C ILE A 381 -8.87 -14.84 12.03
N ASN A 382 -8.18 -15.00 13.16
CA ASN A 382 -8.34 -16.21 13.99
C ASN A 382 -9.77 -16.36 14.53
N THR A 383 -10.43 -15.26 14.89
CA THR A 383 -11.82 -15.28 15.37
C THR A 383 -12.78 -15.69 14.25
N ILE A 384 -12.61 -15.18 13.03
CA ILE A 384 -13.42 -15.55 11.87
C ILE A 384 -13.24 -17.03 11.55
N LEU A 385 -11.99 -17.51 11.47
CA LEU A 385 -11.69 -18.90 11.10
C LEU A 385 -12.12 -19.90 12.17
N TYR A 386 -11.91 -19.60 13.45
CA TYR A 386 -11.97 -20.58 14.54
C TYR A 386 -13.01 -20.27 15.62
N GLY A 387 -13.63 -19.09 15.58
CA GLY A 387 -14.66 -18.71 16.53
C GLY A 387 -15.89 -19.61 16.41
N GLN A 388 -16.42 -20.03 17.56
CA GLN A 388 -17.62 -20.88 17.62
C GLN A 388 -18.85 -20.20 17.00
N SER A 389 -18.91 -18.87 17.06
CA SER A 389 -19.95 -18.04 16.43
C SER A 389 -19.59 -17.58 15.00
N CYS A 390 -18.53 -18.11 14.41
CA CYS A 390 -18.06 -17.79 13.07
C CYS A 390 -17.91 -19.10 12.25
N LEU A 391 -16.84 -19.27 11.48
CA LEU A 391 -16.69 -20.45 10.62
C LEU A 391 -16.44 -21.75 11.40
N ASN A 392 -15.99 -21.65 12.67
CA ASN A 392 -15.77 -22.80 13.57
C ASN A 392 -14.91 -23.92 12.93
N LEU A 393 -13.86 -23.56 12.19
CA LEU A 393 -13.00 -24.53 11.51
C LEU A 393 -12.14 -25.29 12.52
N ASN A 394 -11.83 -26.55 12.21
CA ASN A 394 -10.84 -27.31 12.96
C ASN A 394 -9.42 -26.78 12.66
N LYS A 395 -8.88 -26.00 13.60
CA LYS A 395 -7.54 -25.41 13.49
C LYS A 395 -6.43 -26.42 13.19
N ALA A 396 -6.43 -27.57 13.86
CA ALA A 396 -5.38 -28.57 13.68
C ALA A 396 -5.40 -29.16 12.27
N LYS A 397 -6.60 -29.50 11.75
CA LYS A 397 -6.75 -30.05 10.40
C LYS A 397 -6.40 -29.05 9.31
N LEU A 398 -6.83 -27.78 9.44
CA LEU A 398 -6.47 -26.73 8.49
C LEU A 398 -4.95 -26.48 8.48
N MET A 399 -4.31 -26.42 9.65
CA MET A 399 -2.85 -26.28 9.75
C MET A 399 -2.11 -27.47 9.16
N GLN A 400 -2.63 -28.70 9.36
CA GLN A 400 -2.06 -29.90 8.74
C GLN A 400 -2.13 -29.83 7.22
N LEU A 401 -3.29 -29.48 6.64
CA LEU A 401 -3.47 -29.31 5.19
C LEU A 401 -2.47 -28.30 4.61
N MET A 402 -2.41 -27.10 5.19
CA MET A 402 -1.48 -26.06 4.72
C MET A 402 -0.01 -26.48 4.87
N THR A 403 0.35 -27.14 5.98
CA THR A 403 1.73 -27.62 6.20
C THR A 403 2.11 -28.69 5.19
N SER A 404 1.23 -29.66 4.93
CA SER A 404 1.47 -30.70 3.92
C SER A 404 1.62 -30.11 2.52
N GLN A 405 0.80 -29.11 2.18
CA GLN A 405 0.92 -28.42 0.89
C GLN A 405 2.24 -27.65 0.78
N LEU A 406 2.63 -26.89 1.81
CA LEU A 406 3.89 -26.15 1.83
C LEU A 406 5.14 -27.03 1.87
N GLN A 407 5.02 -28.29 2.32
CA GLN A 407 6.10 -29.28 2.20
C GLN A 407 6.26 -29.79 0.76
N ALA A 408 5.16 -29.93 0.02
CA ALA A 408 5.18 -30.35 -1.38
C ALA A 408 5.56 -29.21 -2.33
N ASP A 409 5.04 -28.01 -2.07
CA ASP A 409 5.31 -26.78 -2.80
C ASP A 409 5.56 -25.62 -1.81
N PRO A 410 6.84 -25.35 -1.46
CA PRO A 410 7.21 -24.25 -0.57
C PRO A 410 6.83 -22.86 -1.10
N THR A 411 6.48 -22.75 -2.37
CA THR A 411 6.11 -21.50 -3.05
C THR A 411 4.60 -21.34 -3.22
N ASP A 412 3.76 -22.20 -2.63
CA ASP A 412 2.31 -22.06 -2.67
C ASP A 412 1.88 -20.74 -1.97
N SER A 413 1.64 -19.71 -2.79
CA SER A 413 1.34 -18.35 -2.34
C SER A 413 0.05 -18.26 -1.54
N THR A 414 -0.91 -19.15 -1.80
CA THR A 414 -2.21 -19.19 -1.14
C THR A 414 -2.07 -19.69 0.30
N CYS A 415 -1.37 -20.82 0.49
CA CYS A 415 -1.08 -21.36 1.81
C CYS A 415 -0.12 -20.46 2.61
N LEU A 416 0.88 -19.87 1.95
CA LEU A 416 1.76 -18.89 2.58
C LEU A 416 0.97 -17.67 3.08
N LEU A 417 0.06 -17.13 2.27
CA LEU A 417 -0.72 -15.94 2.64
C LEU A 417 -1.66 -16.25 3.80
N LEU A 418 -2.41 -17.35 3.75
CA LEU A 418 -3.30 -17.72 4.87
C LEU A 418 -2.50 -17.99 6.15
N THR A 419 -1.29 -18.54 6.04
CA THR A 419 -0.38 -18.70 7.19
C THR A 419 0.04 -17.34 7.74
N ALA A 420 0.49 -16.43 6.87
CA ALA A 420 0.96 -15.10 7.26
C ALA A 420 -0.14 -14.26 7.93
N LEU A 421 -1.37 -14.36 7.43
CA LEU A 421 -2.54 -13.68 7.98
C LEU A 421 -2.90 -14.12 9.40
N GLN A 422 -2.56 -15.35 9.78
CA GLN A 422 -2.85 -15.91 11.11
C GLN A 422 -1.72 -15.68 12.12
N LEU A 423 -0.51 -15.34 11.67
CA LEU A 423 0.62 -15.07 12.55
C LEU A 423 0.35 -13.82 13.42
N PRO A 424 0.80 -13.82 14.68
CA PRO A 424 0.73 -12.61 15.52
C PRO A 424 1.59 -11.49 14.92
N ASN A 425 1.34 -10.26 15.37
CA ASN A 425 2.17 -9.12 14.99
C ASN A 425 3.63 -9.36 15.41
N GLY A 426 4.57 -9.13 14.49
CA GLY A 426 5.99 -9.33 14.72
C GLY A 426 6.76 -9.72 13.47
N ASP A 427 8.06 -9.96 13.63
CA ASP A 427 9.00 -10.23 12.52
C ASP A 427 8.64 -11.50 11.73
N SER A 428 8.11 -12.54 12.38
CA SER A 428 7.69 -13.76 11.69
C SER A 428 6.60 -13.48 10.65
N ARG A 429 5.62 -12.62 11.00
CA ARG A 429 4.55 -12.22 10.07
C ARG A 429 5.10 -11.41 8.90
N VAL A 430 6.00 -10.48 9.17
CA VAL A 430 6.69 -9.69 8.13
C VAL A 430 7.44 -10.61 7.18
N HIS A 431 8.21 -11.55 7.72
CA HIS A 431 9.00 -12.49 6.93
C HIS A 431 8.11 -13.36 6.04
N THR A 432 7.04 -13.94 6.58
CA THR A 432 6.12 -14.77 5.78
C THR A 432 5.39 -13.95 4.72
N LEU A 433 4.95 -12.72 5.01
CA LEU A 433 4.36 -11.84 3.98
C LEU A 433 5.36 -11.49 2.88
N GLN A 434 6.64 -11.35 3.21
CA GLN A 434 7.69 -11.16 2.20
C GLN A 434 7.82 -12.41 1.31
N GLN A 435 7.80 -13.61 1.90
CA GLN A 435 7.80 -14.87 1.15
C GLN A 435 6.58 -14.99 0.23
N VAL A 436 5.40 -14.54 0.66
CA VAL A 436 4.20 -14.48 -0.18
C VAL A 436 4.44 -13.61 -1.41
N VAL A 437 4.98 -12.39 -1.22
CA VAL A 437 5.29 -11.48 -2.32
C VAL A 437 6.30 -12.12 -3.27
N ASP A 438 7.38 -12.70 -2.74
CA ASP A 438 8.43 -13.33 -3.54
C ASP A 438 7.87 -14.51 -4.37
N ALA A 439 7.03 -15.36 -3.76
CA ALA A 439 6.37 -16.47 -4.44
C ALA A 439 5.44 -16.00 -5.58
N ILE A 440 4.61 -14.99 -5.33
CA ILE A 440 3.69 -14.43 -6.35
C ILE A 440 4.49 -13.82 -7.51
N LEU A 441 5.56 -13.08 -7.21
CA LEU A 441 6.40 -12.48 -8.24
C LEU A 441 7.18 -13.52 -9.03
N GLN A 442 7.64 -14.59 -8.38
CA GLN A 442 8.30 -15.73 -9.04
C GLN A 442 7.37 -16.45 -10.00
N HIS A 443 6.11 -16.67 -9.61
CA HIS A 443 5.08 -17.29 -10.45
C HIS A 443 4.51 -16.32 -11.51
N GLY A 444 4.64 -15.01 -11.29
CA GLY A 444 4.19 -13.97 -12.20
C GLY A 444 2.66 -13.93 -12.36
N PRO A 445 2.14 -13.43 -13.50
CA PRO A 445 0.71 -13.32 -13.76
C PRO A 445 -0.06 -14.65 -13.77
N GLY A 446 0.64 -15.80 -13.79
CA GLY A 446 0.01 -17.12 -13.66
C GLY A 446 -0.48 -17.42 -12.24
N ASP A 447 0.06 -16.72 -11.23
CA ASP A 447 -0.44 -16.80 -9.87
C ASP A 447 -1.72 -15.97 -9.74
N TRP A 448 -2.79 -16.59 -9.24
CA TRP A 448 -4.07 -15.91 -9.11
C TRP A 448 -4.03 -14.77 -8.07
N LEU A 449 -3.08 -14.77 -7.14
CA LEU A 449 -2.87 -13.66 -6.18
C LEU A 449 -2.12 -12.48 -6.81
N TYR A 450 -1.59 -12.61 -8.03
CA TYR A 450 -0.89 -11.52 -8.72
C TYR A 450 -1.76 -10.27 -8.87
N GLN A 451 -3.05 -10.45 -9.19
CA GLN A 451 -4.01 -9.34 -9.28
C GLN A 451 -4.30 -8.67 -7.92
N HIS A 452 -3.96 -9.34 -6.81
CA HIS A 452 -4.17 -8.87 -5.43
C HIS A 452 -2.87 -8.36 -4.78
N LEU A 453 -1.78 -8.18 -5.53
CA LEU A 453 -0.51 -7.68 -4.98
C LEU A 453 -0.66 -6.35 -4.23
N HIS A 454 -1.59 -5.48 -4.64
CA HIS A 454 -1.89 -4.25 -3.92
C HIS A 454 -2.35 -4.51 -2.47
N HIS A 455 -3.25 -5.47 -2.22
CA HIS A 455 -3.65 -5.84 -0.86
C HIS A 455 -2.49 -6.46 -0.08
N ILE A 456 -1.71 -7.35 -0.71
CA ILE A 456 -0.62 -8.07 -0.04
C ILE A 456 0.50 -7.12 0.38
N TYR A 457 0.87 -6.17 -0.48
CA TYR A 457 1.81 -5.11 -0.11
C TYR A 457 1.25 -4.18 0.98
N CYS A 458 -0.06 -3.91 0.99
CA CYS A 458 -0.70 -3.16 2.09
C CYS A 458 -0.55 -3.91 3.42
N TYR A 459 -0.86 -5.22 3.43
CA TYR A 459 -0.67 -6.09 4.61
C TYR A 459 0.80 -6.12 5.06
N LEU A 460 1.75 -6.22 4.13
CA LEU A 460 3.17 -6.19 4.41
C LEU A 460 3.61 -4.85 5.04
N GLY A 461 3.17 -3.72 4.48
CA GLY A 461 3.48 -2.40 5.02
C GLY A 461 2.98 -2.22 6.44
N TRP A 462 1.77 -2.70 6.71
CA TRP A 462 1.22 -2.72 8.07
C TRP A 462 1.95 -3.66 9.02
N ALA A 463 2.28 -4.86 8.57
CA ALA A 463 3.02 -5.81 9.40
C ALA A 463 4.40 -5.26 9.78
N ILE A 464 5.10 -4.60 8.86
CA ILE A 464 6.38 -3.92 9.12
C ILE A 464 6.21 -2.82 10.18
N TRP A 465 5.12 -2.06 10.08
CA TRP A 465 4.82 -1.00 11.03
C TRP A 465 4.50 -1.55 12.43
N GLU A 466 3.65 -2.57 12.50
CA GLU A 466 3.20 -3.21 13.75
C GLU A 466 4.31 -4.03 14.44
N ALA A 467 5.27 -4.56 13.67
CA ALA A 467 6.42 -5.28 14.22
C ALA A 467 7.45 -4.35 14.90
N SER A 468 7.30 -3.03 14.76
CA SER A 468 8.20 -2.08 15.42
C SER A 468 8.07 -2.21 16.95
N PRO A 469 9.19 -2.37 17.71
CA PRO A 469 9.15 -2.56 19.17
C PRO A 469 8.41 -1.46 19.92
N ASP A 470 8.40 -0.26 19.34
CA ASP A 470 7.80 0.93 19.93
C ASP A 470 6.32 1.07 19.55
N PHE A 471 5.73 0.18 18.75
CA PHE A 471 4.34 0.28 18.33
C PHE A 471 3.39 0.18 19.54
N ASN A 472 2.83 1.34 19.92
CA ASN A 472 1.73 1.42 20.86
C ASN A 472 0.52 2.03 20.12
N PRO A 473 -0.61 1.31 20.01
CA PRO A 473 -1.80 1.85 19.36
C PRO A 473 -2.40 3.05 20.12
N THR A 474 -2.08 3.18 21.41
CA THR A 474 -2.64 4.18 22.35
C THR A 474 -1.83 5.47 22.38
N VAL A 475 -0.49 5.35 22.28
CA VAL A 475 0.44 6.48 22.39
C VAL A 475 1.21 6.54 21.09
N MET A 476 1.07 7.65 20.35
CA MET A 476 1.76 7.89 19.08
C MET A 476 3.24 7.50 19.22
N PRO A 477 3.67 6.38 18.62
CA PRO A 477 4.95 5.78 18.99
C PRO A 477 6.12 6.57 18.41
N THR A 478 7.23 6.62 19.16
CA THR A 478 8.55 7.04 18.66
C THR A 478 9.06 5.94 17.75
N VAL A 479 8.76 6.04 16.45
CA VAL A 479 9.08 4.96 15.53
C VAL A 479 10.47 5.12 14.96
N LYS A 480 11.22 4.01 14.96
CA LYS A 480 12.49 3.89 14.24
C LYS A 480 12.30 4.32 12.79
N PRO A 481 13.01 5.37 12.32
CA PRO A 481 12.86 5.87 10.95
C PRO A 481 13.04 4.80 9.87
N SER A 482 13.87 3.78 10.11
CA SER A 482 14.06 2.65 9.19
C SER A 482 12.80 1.80 9.01
N ALA A 483 12.06 1.49 10.07
CA ALA A 483 10.83 0.70 9.97
C ALA A 483 9.73 1.47 9.24
N LEU A 484 9.60 2.77 9.56
CA LEU A 484 8.68 3.67 8.88
C LEU A 484 8.98 3.78 7.37
N ALA A 485 10.26 3.95 7.00
CA ALA A 485 10.67 3.99 5.60
C ALA A 485 10.34 2.69 4.84
N LYS A 486 10.56 1.53 5.48
CA LYS A 486 10.21 0.22 4.90
C LYS A 486 8.70 0.05 4.74
N ALA A 487 7.91 0.46 5.75
CA ALA A 487 6.45 0.41 5.69
C ALA A 487 5.92 1.31 4.55
N LEU A 488 6.38 2.56 4.48
CA LEU A 488 6.03 3.49 3.39
C LEU A 488 6.46 2.95 2.01
N SER A 489 7.62 2.29 1.91
CA SER A 489 8.05 1.65 0.67
C SER A 489 7.11 0.53 0.24
N ALA A 490 6.63 -0.30 1.18
CA ALA A 490 5.65 -1.34 0.87
C ALA A 490 4.29 -0.73 0.46
N MET A 491 3.85 0.35 1.11
CA MET A 491 2.63 1.07 0.70
C MET A 491 2.77 1.67 -0.71
N ALA A 492 3.93 2.24 -1.04
CA ALA A 492 4.21 2.73 -2.38
C ALA A 492 4.12 1.60 -3.42
N SER A 493 4.70 0.43 -3.15
CA SER A 493 4.57 -0.74 -4.01
C SER A 493 3.10 -1.16 -4.19
N SER A 494 2.30 -1.12 -3.12
CA SER A 494 0.87 -1.37 -3.20
C SER A 494 0.16 -0.39 -4.15
N LEU A 495 0.43 0.92 -4.02
CA LEU A 495 -0.15 1.95 -4.90
C LEU A 495 0.35 1.87 -6.34
N MET A 496 1.55 1.34 -6.58
CA MET A 496 2.03 1.06 -7.93
C MET A 496 1.19 -0.01 -8.64
N HIS A 497 0.68 -1.00 -7.89
CA HIS A 497 -0.22 -2.02 -8.43
C HIS A 497 -1.67 -1.54 -8.56
N LYS A 498 -2.11 -0.65 -7.65
CA LYS A 498 -3.45 -0.04 -7.69
C LYS A 498 -3.45 1.33 -7.02
N GLN A 499 -3.45 2.39 -7.84
CA GLN A 499 -3.27 3.78 -7.37
C GLN A 499 -4.42 4.28 -6.50
N ASP A 500 -5.63 3.82 -6.78
CA ASP A 500 -6.88 4.16 -6.10
C ASP A 500 -7.24 3.16 -4.98
N HIS A 501 -6.27 2.37 -4.51
CA HIS A 501 -6.50 1.43 -3.43
C HIS A 501 -6.68 2.16 -2.09
N VAL A 502 -7.94 2.48 -1.78
CA VAL A 502 -8.43 3.25 -0.62
C VAL A 502 -7.69 2.91 0.68
N GLU A 503 -7.58 1.62 1.02
CA GLU A 503 -6.95 1.21 2.27
C GLU A 503 -5.46 1.57 2.31
N THR A 504 -4.74 1.37 1.21
CA THR A 504 -3.33 1.75 1.12
C THR A 504 -3.17 3.26 1.18
N VAL A 505 -4.04 4.04 0.53
CA VAL A 505 -3.99 5.51 0.61
C VAL A 505 -4.19 5.98 2.06
N TYR A 506 -5.20 5.46 2.75
CA TYR A 506 -5.43 5.77 4.18
C TYR A 506 -4.24 5.39 5.05
N SER A 507 -3.67 4.20 4.83
CA SER A 507 -2.52 3.70 5.58
C SER A 507 -1.26 4.52 5.32
N THR A 508 -1.05 4.94 4.08
CA THR A 508 0.05 5.86 3.71
C THR A 508 -0.15 7.21 4.38
N ALA A 509 -1.38 7.72 4.44
CA ALA A 509 -1.68 9.00 5.07
C ALA A 509 -1.36 8.96 6.57
N LEU A 510 -1.75 7.88 7.26
CA LEU A 510 -1.42 7.63 8.66
C LEU A 510 0.09 7.60 8.92
N LEU A 511 0.84 6.89 8.09
CA LEU A 511 2.31 6.81 8.21
C LEU A 511 2.96 8.16 7.90
N SER A 512 2.45 8.89 6.91
CA SER A 512 2.95 10.21 6.50
C SER A 512 2.87 11.25 7.62
N LYS A 513 1.91 11.14 8.56
CA LYS A 513 1.82 12.01 9.75
C LYS A 513 3.11 12.03 10.57
N LYS A 514 3.91 10.96 10.49
CA LYS A 514 5.19 10.83 11.21
C LYS A 514 6.37 11.46 10.49
N VAL A 515 6.23 11.78 9.21
CA VAL A 515 7.31 12.31 8.36
C VAL A 515 7.04 13.75 7.97
N SER A 516 5.81 14.05 7.54
CA SER A 516 5.41 15.36 7.04
C SER A 516 3.90 15.53 7.19
N GLU A 517 3.51 16.52 8.00
CA GLU A 517 2.12 16.92 8.21
C GLU A 517 1.45 17.31 6.88
N THR A 518 2.10 18.13 6.06
CA THR A 518 1.60 18.53 4.73
C THR A 518 1.37 17.33 3.82
N SER A 519 2.27 16.34 3.84
CA SER A 519 2.09 15.12 3.04
C SER A 519 0.90 14.30 3.53
N ALA A 520 0.73 14.19 4.86
CA ALA A 520 -0.41 13.50 5.46
C ALA A 520 -1.74 14.18 5.09
N ILE A 521 -1.82 15.51 5.17
CA ILE A 521 -3.01 16.28 4.79
C ILE A 521 -3.39 15.98 3.34
N ARG A 522 -2.45 16.13 2.40
CA ARG A 522 -2.70 15.85 0.97
C ARG A 522 -3.21 14.44 0.72
N GLN A 523 -2.69 13.45 1.44
CA GLN A 523 -3.11 12.06 1.27
C GLN A 523 -4.48 11.78 1.88
N PHE A 524 -4.84 12.41 3.01
CA PHE A 524 -6.21 12.31 3.55
C PHE A 524 -7.22 13.06 2.68
N GLU A 525 -6.88 14.22 2.14
CA GLU A 525 -7.72 14.92 1.16
C GLU A 525 -7.91 14.06 -0.10
N HIS A 526 -6.84 13.46 -0.62
CA HIS A 526 -6.92 12.54 -1.75
C HIS A 526 -7.82 11.33 -1.45
N LEU A 527 -7.67 10.72 -0.28
CA LEU A 527 -8.52 9.62 0.18
C LEU A 527 -10.00 10.00 0.18
N LEU A 528 -10.35 11.18 0.71
CA LEU A 528 -11.74 11.65 0.76
C LEU A 528 -12.34 11.88 -0.64
N ARG A 529 -11.51 12.17 -1.65
CA ARG A 529 -11.97 12.21 -3.05
C ARG A 529 -12.22 10.82 -3.65
N LEU A 530 -11.54 9.79 -3.14
CA LEU A 530 -11.70 8.40 -3.60
C LEU A 530 -12.82 7.64 -2.89
N THR A 531 -13.24 8.11 -1.71
CA THR A 531 -14.13 7.37 -0.83
C THR A 531 -15.50 8.02 -0.73
N PRO A 532 -16.60 7.26 -0.89
CA PRO A 532 -17.92 7.74 -0.53
C PRO A 532 -18.02 8.11 0.96
N ASP A 533 -18.91 9.04 1.30
CA ASP A 533 -19.06 9.54 2.67
C ASP A 533 -19.46 8.45 3.70
N ASN A 534 -20.07 7.35 3.26
CA ASN A 534 -20.46 6.22 4.12
C ASN A 534 -19.36 5.15 4.28
N GLU A 535 -18.18 5.37 3.69
CA GLU A 535 -17.04 4.45 3.76
C GLU A 535 -16.42 4.41 5.16
N TYR A 536 -15.84 3.26 5.52
CA TYR A 536 -15.18 3.05 6.81
C TYR A 536 -14.11 4.11 7.12
N PHE A 537 -13.35 4.55 6.12
CA PHE A 537 -12.22 5.47 6.31
C PHE A 537 -12.61 6.96 6.22
N ALA A 538 -13.82 7.30 5.77
CA ALA A 538 -14.23 8.69 5.58
C ALA A 538 -14.23 9.48 6.90
N SER A 539 -14.92 8.97 7.93
CA SER A 539 -14.98 9.65 9.23
C SER A 539 -13.63 9.72 9.96
N PRO A 540 -12.81 8.64 10.05
CA PRO A 540 -11.46 8.75 10.59
C PRO A 540 -10.56 9.74 9.85
N ALA A 541 -10.66 9.82 8.52
CA ALA A 541 -9.87 10.75 7.71
C ALA A 541 -10.20 12.21 8.02
N HIS A 542 -11.50 12.53 8.10
CA HIS A 542 -11.96 13.86 8.52
C HIS A 542 -11.47 14.25 9.92
N TYR A 543 -11.58 13.36 10.91
CA TYR A 543 -11.03 13.65 12.23
C TYR A 543 -9.51 13.81 12.23
N HIS A 544 -8.77 13.04 11.42
CA HIS A 544 -7.34 13.26 11.26
C HIS A 544 -7.01 14.60 10.61
N LEU A 545 -7.76 15.04 9.60
CA LEU A 545 -7.58 16.36 9.00
C LEU A 545 -7.87 17.47 10.00
N ALA A 546 -8.92 17.37 10.83
CA ALA A 546 -9.19 18.35 11.88
C ALA A 546 -7.99 18.49 12.86
N ILE A 547 -7.37 17.37 13.25
CA ILE A 547 -6.17 17.39 14.10
C ILE A 547 -4.99 18.07 13.39
N LEU A 548 -4.76 17.74 12.11
CA LEU A 548 -3.62 18.25 11.34
C LEU A 548 -3.78 19.74 11.02
N TYR A 549 -4.96 20.22 10.66
CA TYR A 549 -5.18 21.65 10.41
C TYR A 549 -5.13 22.51 11.68
N ASN A 550 -5.44 21.94 12.84
CA ASN A 550 -5.23 22.63 14.11
C ASN A 550 -3.75 22.90 14.36
N GLN A 551 -2.86 21.98 13.94
CA GLN A 551 -1.41 22.18 14.01
C GLN A 551 -0.95 23.32 13.08
N GLN A 552 -1.66 23.55 11.97
CA GLN A 552 -1.45 24.67 11.04
C GLN A 552 -2.16 25.96 11.45
N GLN A 553 -2.93 25.95 12.55
CA GLN A 553 -3.76 27.07 12.99
C GLN A 553 -4.82 27.49 11.95
N ASP A 554 -5.27 26.57 11.11
CA ASP A 554 -6.35 26.81 10.13
C ASP A 554 -7.73 26.50 10.76
N ARG A 555 -8.26 27.48 11.49
CA ARG A 555 -9.52 27.38 12.24
C ARG A 555 -10.69 26.91 11.37
N GLN A 556 -10.84 27.43 10.15
CA GLN A 556 -11.99 27.11 9.31
C GLN A 556 -11.95 25.64 8.88
N LYS A 557 -10.77 25.13 8.49
CA LYS A 557 -10.63 23.72 8.13
C LYS A 557 -10.79 22.77 9.31
N VAL A 558 -10.38 23.18 10.52
CA VAL A 558 -10.65 22.39 11.74
C VAL A 558 -12.15 22.22 11.95
N ILE A 559 -12.92 23.32 11.91
CA ILE A 559 -14.38 23.30 12.09
C ILE A 559 -15.05 22.45 11.00
N HIS A 560 -14.68 22.69 9.74
CA HIS A 560 -15.22 21.98 8.59
C HIS A 560 -15.01 20.46 8.73
N HIS A 561 -13.76 20.01 8.90
CA HIS A 561 -13.48 18.59 8.93
C HIS A 561 -13.96 17.89 10.19
N PHE A 562 -13.99 18.56 11.35
CA PHE A 562 -14.60 17.96 12.54
C PHE A 562 -16.10 17.70 12.34
N SER A 563 -16.83 18.69 11.80
CA SER A 563 -18.27 18.59 11.53
C SER A 563 -18.56 17.51 10.49
N ARG A 564 -17.82 17.48 9.38
CA ARG A 564 -17.91 16.41 8.37
C ARG A 564 -17.56 15.03 8.93
N GLY A 565 -16.61 14.95 9.86
CA GLY A 565 -16.31 13.71 10.57
C GLY A 565 -17.50 13.16 11.37
N GLN A 566 -18.26 14.04 12.04
CA GLN A 566 -19.48 13.66 12.74
C GLN A 566 -20.58 13.22 11.76
N GLU A 567 -20.82 13.99 10.70
CA GLU A 567 -21.81 13.65 9.67
C GLU A 567 -21.53 12.27 9.04
N THR A 568 -20.30 12.06 8.57
CA THR A 568 -19.88 10.78 7.95
C THR A 568 -19.94 9.61 8.92
N GLU A 569 -19.70 9.83 10.22
CA GLU A 569 -19.88 8.79 11.24
C GLU A 569 -21.35 8.38 11.42
N THR A 570 -22.31 9.32 11.31
CA THR A 570 -23.74 9.02 11.46
C THR A 570 -24.33 8.19 10.31
N ILE A 571 -23.78 8.32 9.10
CA ILE A 571 -24.26 7.59 7.90
C ILE A 571 -23.43 6.35 7.57
N ARG A 572 -22.46 6.01 8.42
CA ARG A 572 -21.57 4.87 8.26
C ARG A 572 -22.34 3.55 8.35
N LEU A 573 -21.86 2.52 7.63
CA LEU A 573 -22.48 1.20 7.65
C LEU A 573 -22.51 0.59 9.07
N PRO A 574 -23.63 -0.06 9.47
CA PRO A 574 -23.85 -0.51 10.85
C PRO A 574 -22.90 -1.64 11.31
N VAL A 575 -22.22 -2.30 10.38
CA VAL A 575 -21.23 -3.33 10.70
C VAL A 575 -19.93 -2.76 11.28
N PHE A 576 -19.71 -1.46 11.11
CA PHE A 576 -18.53 -0.79 11.61
C PHE A 576 -18.81 -0.22 13.00
N GLY A 577 -17.90 -0.49 13.95
CA GLY A 577 -17.95 0.14 15.26
C GLY A 577 -17.67 1.65 15.17
N GLU A 578 -17.97 2.38 16.23
CA GLU A 578 -17.67 3.82 16.34
C GLU A 578 -16.20 4.14 16.00
N VAL A 579 -15.95 5.36 15.52
CA VAL A 579 -14.57 5.78 15.31
C VAL A 579 -13.84 5.77 16.66
N SER A 580 -12.63 5.21 16.66
CA SER A 580 -11.84 5.05 17.89
C SER A 580 -11.69 6.37 18.65
N ILE A 581 -11.89 6.32 19.98
CA ILE A 581 -11.75 7.46 20.89
C ILE A 581 -10.38 8.14 20.78
N TYR A 582 -9.33 7.37 20.46
CA TYR A 582 -7.97 7.90 20.27
C TYR A 582 -7.84 8.82 19.05
N ILE A 583 -8.81 8.79 18.14
CA ILE A 583 -8.90 9.68 16.98
C ILE A 583 -9.90 10.82 17.29
N LYS A 584 -11.06 10.48 17.87
CA LYS A 584 -12.13 11.45 18.17
C LYS A 584 -11.73 12.47 19.22
N ASP A 585 -11.14 12.05 20.34
CA ASP A 585 -10.84 12.96 21.45
C ASP A 585 -9.83 14.05 21.07
N PRO A 586 -8.72 13.75 20.37
CA PRO A 586 -7.83 14.81 19.89
C PRO A 586 -8.49 15.74 18.87
N ALA A 587 -9.34 15.22 17.97
CA ALA A 587 -10.07 16.04 17.00
C ALA A 587 -11.09 16.95 17.68
N LYS A 588 -11.80 16.43 18.69
CA LYS A 588 -12.74 17.20 19.52
C LYS A 588 -12.03 18.29 20.29
N LYS A 589 -10.87 17.98 20.90
CA LYS A 589 -10.04 18.97 21.58
C LYS A 589 -9.59 20.09 20.63
N ALA A 590 -9.17 19.74 19.42
CA ALA A 590 -8.82 20.73 18.38
C ALA A 590 -10.01 21.63 18.02
N TYR A 591 -11.18 21.05 17.83
CA TYR A 591 -12.42 21.79 17.57
C TYR A 591 -12.81 22.73 18.73
N GLU A 592 -12.76 22.25 19.97
CA GLU A 592 -13.08 23.05 21.17
C GLU A 592 -12.11 24.22 21.36
N GLN A 593 -10.83 24.04 21.03
CA GLN A 593 -9.82 25.11 21.06
C GLN A 593 -10.18 26.24 20.10
N VAL A 594 -10.51 25.91 18.85
CA VAL A 594 -10.81 26.94 17.84
C VAL A 594 -12.21 27.55 17.97
N ASN A 595 -13.14 26.90 18.68
CA ASN A 595 -14.48 27.46 18.93
C ASN A 595 -14.61 28.22 20.25
N GLY A 596 -13.71 27.99 21.21
CA GLY A 596 -13.65 28.74 22.47
C GLY A 596 -12.93 30.09 22.35
N GLU A 597 -12.20 30.32 21.25
CA GLU A 597 -11.53 31.57 20.88
C GLU A 597 -12.40 32.44 19.94
#